data_AF-A0A960X4R8-F1
#
_entry.id   AF-A0A960X4R8-F1
#
_cell.length_a   1.000
_cell.length_b   1.000
_cell.length_c   1.000
_cell.angle_alpha   90.00
_cell.angle_beta   90.00
_cell.angle_gamma   90.00
#
_symmetry.space_group_name_H-M   'P 1'
#
loop_
_entity.id
_entity.type
_entity.pdbx_description
1 polymer ?
#
loop_
_entity_poly.entity_id
_entity_poly.type
_entity_poly.pdbx_seq_one_letter_code
_entity_poly.pdbx_strand_id
1 'polypeptide(L)'
;MIQKIAVALAVCVAMFASEQTQEPFSLHLDRDLSPHAGSPSLLSIHDGVRRGEERLWKTDFRSDRLIRALKMGTVYLPVSYFATVVQHEVFGHGYRIRSFGKDIAHVERYAFGAPPPFGYGGGGTSYGVTEKSSPAHFQTCAIGGVEATAIMAHDVRMKWLTSNTVQAKDNLLQLFSHHDLSNYAF
;
A
#
# COMPACT_ATOMS: atom_id res chain seq x y z
N MET A 1 -23.96 -2.89 9.91
CA MET A 1 -22.52 -2.74 9.64
C MET A 1 -22.24 -2.35 8.18
N ILE A 2 -22.93 -2.97 7.21
CA ILE A 2 -22.84 -2.68 5.76
C ILE A 2 -23.20 -1.22 5.40
N GLN A 3 -24.21 -0.63 6.06
CA GLN A 3 -24.60 0.78 5.84
C GLN A 3 -23.50 1.80 6.22
N LYS A 4 -22.64 1.49 7.19
CA LYS A 4 -21.55 2.41 7.60
C LYS A 4 -20.37 2.37 6.60
N ILE A 5 -20.14 1.20 5.98
CA ILE A 5 -19.14 1.03 4.91
C ILE A 5 -19.60 1.73 3.63
N ALA A 6 -20.89 1.64 3.29
CA ALA A 6 -21.46 2.31 2.12
C ALA A 6 -21.42 3.84 2.24
N VAL A 7 -21.65 4.39 3.43
CA VAL A 7 -21.54 5.85 3.67
C VAL A 7 -20.08 6.33 3.63
N ALA A 8 -19.14 5.53 4.16
CA ALA A 8 -17.71 5.84 4.02
C ALA A 8 -17.25 5.81 2.56
N LEU A 9 -17.72 4.83 1.77
CA LEU A 9 -17.46 4.76 0.33
C LEU A 9 -18.10 5.93 -0.45
N ALA A 10 -19.33 6.31 -0.11
CA ALA A 10 -20.07 7.38 -0.78
C ALA A 10 -19.47 8.78 -0.49
N VAL A 11 -18.97 9.00 0.73
CA VAL A 11 -18.23 10.22 1.07
C VAL A 11 -16.90 10.28 0.32
N CYS A 12 -16.22 9.15 0.13
CA CYS A 12 -15.05 9.10 -0.76
C CYS A 12 -15.43 9.51 -2.19
N VAL A 13 -16.45 8.87 -2.80
CA VAL A 13 -16.84 9.12 -4.20
C VAL A 13 -17.23 10.58 -4.47
N ALA A 14 -17.93 11.23 -3.53
CA ALA A 14 -18.39 12.62 -3.70
C ALA A 14 -17.27 13.68 -3.63
N MET A 15 -16.08 13.34 -3.11
CA MET A 15 -14.95 14.28 -3.01
C MET A 15 -14.09 14.38 -4.28
N PHE A 16 -14.36 13.57 -5.32
CA PHE A 16 -13.52 13.44 -6.52
C PHE A 16 -13.95 14.28 -7.74
N ALA A 17 -14.97 15.12 -7.62
CA ALA A 17 -15.36 16.02 -8.70
C ALA A 17 -14.53 17.32 -8.68
N SER A 18 -13.27 17.27 -9.12
CA SER A 18 -12.58 18.48 -9.61
C SER A 18 -11.50 18.15 -10.63
N GLU A 19 -11.52 18.86 -11.75
CA GLU A 19 -10.58 18.80 -12.88
C GLU A 19 -9.12 18.94 -12.45
N GLN A 20 -8.36 17.85 -12.50
CA GLN A 20 -6.89 17.88 -12.64
C GLN A 20 -6.45 16.69 -13.50
N THR A 21 -5.75 17.01 -14.58
CA THR A 21 -5.10 16.12 -15.55
C THR A 21 -3.92 15.35 -14.93
N GLN A 22 -4.22 14.47 -13.99
CA GLN A 22 -3.33 13.43 -13.49
C GLN A 22 -4.18 12.17 -13.42
N GLU A 23 -3.73 11.09 -14.08
CA GLU A 23 -4.46 9.83 -14.28
C GLU A 23 -5.39 9.53 -13.09
N PRO A 24 -6.71 9.39 -13.34
CA PRO A 24 -7.68 9.23 -12.28
C PRO A 24 -7.38 7.93 -11.53
N PHE A 25 -7.52 7.99 -10.21
CA PHE A 25 -7.47 6.86 -9.29
C PHE A 25 -7.82 5.52 -9.97
N SER A 26 -6.81 4.68 -10.18
CA SER A 26 -6.97 3.39 -10.83
C SER A 26 -7.06 2.31 -9.75
N LEU A 27 -8.28 2.09 -9.25
CA LEU A 27 -8.54 0.96 -8.35
C LEU A 27 -8.62 -0.31 -9.19
N HIS A 28 -7.62 -1.17 -9.03
CA HIS A 28 -7.55 -2.45 -9.71
C HIS A 28 -7.93 -3.53 -8.71
N LEU A 29 -8.90 -4.36 -9.09
CA LEU A 29 -9.29 -5.54 -8.34
C LEU A 29 -9.19 -6.73 -9.28
N ASP A 30 -8.35 -7.69 -8.92
CA ASP A 30 -8.39 -9.01 -9.53
C ASP A 30 -8.82 -10.04 -8.48
N ARG A 31 -9.13 -11.26 -8.97
CA ARG A 31 -9.69 -12.33 -8.15
C ARG A 31 -8.81 -12.68 -6.95
N ASP A 32 -7.49 -12.63 -7.14
CA ASP A 32 -6.51 -13.14 -6.18
C ASP A 32 -5.78 -12.00 -5.45
N LEU A 33 -6.21 -10.75 -5.64
CA LEU A 33 -5.60 -9.52 -5.16
C LEU A 33 -4.08 -9.52 -5.42
N SER A 34 -3.68 -9.53 -6.70
CA SER A 34 -2.27 -9.58 -7.08
C SER A 34 -1.50 -8.31 -6.72
N PRO A 35 -0.15 -8.38 -6.67
CA PRO A 35 0.70 -7.20 -6.48
C PRO A 35 0.44 -6.08 -7.48
N HIS A 36 0.12 -6.45 -8.73
CA HIS A 36 -0.14 -5.51 -9.83
C HIS A 36 -1.52 -4.85 -9.73
N ALA A 37 -2.45 -5.45 -9.00
CA ALA A 37 -3.71 -4.80 -8.63
C ALA A 37 -3.55 -3.95 -7.36
N GLY A 38 -2.77 -4.43 -6.39
CA GLY A 38 -2.52 -3.77 -5.12
C GLY A 38 -1.77 -2.46 -5.24
N SER A 39 -0.66 -2.47 -5.96
CA SER A 39 0.21 -1.30 -6.12
C SER A 39 -0.54 -0.05 -6.64
N PRO A 40 -1.19 -0.07 -7.83
CA PRO A 40 -1.93 1.09 -8.32
C PRO A 40 -3.10 1.50 -7.41
N SER A 41 -3.74 0.55 -6.74
CA SER A 41 -4.82 0.84 -5.79
C SER A 41 -4.33 1.55 -4.54
N LEU A 42 -3.21 1.10 -3.96
CA LEU A 42 -2.60 1.73 -2.79
C LEU A 42 -2.02 3.10 -3.13
N LEU A 43 -1.41 3.26 -4.31
CA LEU A 43 -0.97 4.56 -4.80
C LEU A 43 -2.12 5.53 -5.00
N SER A 44 -3.25 5.03 -5.50
CA SER A 44 -4.48 5.80 -5.63
C SER A 44 -5.00 6.24 -4.26
N ILE A 45 -5.06 5.35 -3.27
CA ILE A 45 -5.48 5.69 -1.90
C ILE A 45 -4.53 6.73 -1.29
N HIS A 46 -3.22 6.54 -1.43
CA HIS A 46 -2.19 7.45 -0.93
C HIS A 46 -2.32 8.85 -1.56
N ASP A 47 -2.57 8.93 -2.87
CA ASP A 47 -2.84 10.19 -3.56
C ASP A 47 -4.14 10.84 -3.06
N GLY A 48 -5.15 10.03 -2.70
CA GLY A 48 -6.39 10.50 -2.11
C GLY A 48 -6.18 11.16 -0.75
N VAL A 49 -5.35 10.55 0.11
CA VAL A 49 -4.94 11.15 1.39
C VAL A 49 -4.22 12.48 1.16
N ARG A 50 -3.32 12.52 0.18
CA ARG A 50 -2.62 13.75 -0.19
C ARG A 50 -3.58 14.87 -0.60
N ARG A 51 -4.51 14.60 -1.52
CA ARG A 51 -5.50 15.61 -1.98
C ARG A 51 -6.44 16.03 -0.85
N GLY A 52 -6.86 15.09 0.00
CA GLY A 52 -7.67 15.38 1.17
C GLY A 52 -6.96 16.31 2.15
N GLU A 53 -5.68 16.04 2.41
CA GLU A 53 -4.83 16.91 3.23
C GLU A 53 -4.69 18.31 2.63
N GLU A 54 -4.40 18.42 1.33
CA GLU A 54 -4.31 19.71 0.63
C GLU A 54 -5.61 20.52 0.68
N ARG A 55 -6.76 19.84 0.64
CA ARG A 55 -8.09 20.48 0.73
C ARG A 55 -8.41 20.97 2.14
N LEU A 56 -8.06 20.19 3.16
CA LEU A 56 -8.35 20.50 4.56
C LEU A 56 -7.40 21.56 5.11
N TRP A 57 -6.13 21.53 4.72
CA TRP A 57 -5.13 22.50 5.12
C TRP A 57 -4.78 23.43 3.96
N LYS A 58 -5.59 24.48 3.78
CA LYS A 58 -5.34 25.58 2.82
C LYS A 58 -4.09 26.43 3.14
N THR A 59 -3.36 26.09 4.20
CA THR A 59 -2.18 26.83 4.64
C THR A 59 -1.07 26.69 3.59
N ASP A 60 -0.56 27.84 3.13
CA ASP A 60 0.44 27.93 2.08
C ASP A 60 1.66 27.06 2.40
N PHE A 61 1.84 25.99 1.63
CA PHE A 61 2.82 24.91 1.85
C PHE A 61 4.28 25.39 1.78
N ARG A 62 4.48 26.68 1.44
CA ARG A 62 5.78 27.27 1.08
C ARG A 62 6.56 27.88 2.25
N SER A 63 5.96 28.17 3.41
CA SER A 63 6.64 29.00 4.42
C SER A 63 7.15 28.29 5.68
N ASP A 64 6.57 27.16 6.11
CA ASP A 64 6.93 26.55 7.40
C ASP A 64 7.47 25.11 7.29
N ARG A 65 8.79 24.99 7.45
CA ARG A 65 9.53 23.71 7.45
C ARG A 65 9.08 22.78 8.57
N LEU A 66 8.68 23.33 9.73
CA LEU A 66 8.24 22.54 10.88
C LEU A 66 6.90 21.87 10.61
N ILE A 67 5.94 22.61 10.05
CA ILE A 67 4.63 22.04 9.68
C ILE A 67 4.81 20.93 8.65
N ARG A 68 5.70 21.12 7.66
CA ARG A 68 6.00 20.09 6.67
C ARG A 68 6.61 18.85 7.32
N ALA A 69 7.59 19.02 8.21
CA ALA A 69 8.20 17.90 8.94
C ALA A 69 7.16 17.15 9.79
N LEU A 70 6.29 17.89 10.49
CA LEU A 70 5.23 17.31 11.30
C LEU A 70 4.27 16.48 10.44
N LYS A 71 3.78 17.03 9.31
CA LYS A 71 2.91 16.30 8.38
C LYS A 71 3.58 15.04 7.83
N MET A 72 4.87 15.14 7.46
CA MET A 72 5.62 13.98 7.00
C MET A 72 5.69 12.90 8.09
N GLY A 73 5.94 13.28 9.35
CA GLY A 73 6.05 12.33 10.47
C GLY A 73 4.72 11.78 10.99
N THR A 74 3.63 12.55 10.98
CA THR A 74 2.35 12.15 11.60
C THR A 74 1.29 11.68 10.63
N VAL A 75 1.39 12.04 9.35
CA VAL A 75 0.44 11.65 8.31
C VAL A 75 1.11 10.74 7.29
N TYR A 76 2.16 11.21 6.61
CA TYR A 76 2.71 10.46 5.48
C TYR A 76 3.56 9.27 5.88
N LEU A 77 4.26 9.33 7.03
CA LEU A 77 4.98 8.20 7.60
C LEU A 77 4.06 7.01 7.88
N PRO A 78 3.01 7.13 8.70
CA PRO A 78 2.14 6.01 9.00
C PRO A 78 1.35 5.52 7.77
N VAL A 79 0.90 6.43 6.90
CA VAL A 79 0.17 6.06 5.68
C VAL A 79 1.06 5.29 4.71
N SER A 80 2.28 5.77 4.48
CA SER A 80 3.22 5.11 3.56
C SER A 80 3.67 3.77 4.13
N TYR A 81 3.97 3.71 5.43
CA TYR A 81 4.34 2.47 6.09
C TYR A 81 3.21 1.42 6.01
N PHE A 82 1.99 1.82 6.34
CA PHE A 82 0.85 0.92 6.29
C PHE A 82 0.56 0.44 4.87
N ALA A 83 0.67 1.32 3.86
CA ALA A 83 0.55 0.90 2.46
C ALA A 83 1.63 -0.13 2.08
N THR A 84 2.89 0.05 2.49
CA THR A 84 3.95 -0.94 2.29
C THR A 84 3.63 -2.28 2.94
N VAL A 85 3.19 -2.29 4.19
CA VAL A 85 2.84 -3.54 4.89
C VAL A 85 1.62 -4.21 4.23
N VAL A 86 0.59 -3.45 3.85
CA VAL A 86 -0.57 -4.02 3.13
C VAL A 86 -0.14 -4.60 1.79
N GLN A 87 0.74 -3.93 1.05
CA GLN A 87 1.28 -4.46 -0.20
C GLN A 87 2.05 -5.77 0.04
N HIS A 88 2.89 -5.83 1.08
CA HIS A 88 3.68 -7.00 1.44
C HIS A 88 2.78 -8.19 1.84
N GLU A 89 1.90 -7.97 2.81
CA GLU A 89 1.13 -9.03 3.44
C GLU A 89 -0.07 -9.47 2.59
N VAL A 90 -0.88 -8.50 2.13
CA VAL A 90 -2.15 -8.80 1.47
C VAL A 90 -1.91 -9.12 0.01
N PHE A 91 -1.21 -8.24 -0.69
CA PHE A 91 -1.00 -8.34 -2.14
C PHE A 91 0.23 -9.17 -2.50
N GLY A 92 1.16 -9.41 -1.57
CA GLY A 92 2.31 -10.30 -1.76
C GLY A 92 2.04 -11.71 -1.25
N HIS A 93 2.21 -11.92 0.06
CA HIS A 93 2.00 -13.24 0.68
C HIS A 93 0.59 -13.78 0.41
N GLY A 94 -0.43 -12.96 0.65
CA GLY A 94 -1.82 -13.32 0.42
C GLY A 94 -2.10 -13.72 -1.03
N TYR A 95 -1.51 -13.03 -2.01
CA TYR A 95 -1.66 -13.38 -3.42
C TYR A 95 -1.09 -14.75 -3.71
N ARG A 96 0.15 -15.03 -3.28
CA ARG A 96 0.78 -16.34 -3.50
C ARG A 96 -0.08 -17.47 -2.92
N ILE A 97 -0.55 -17.29 -1.69
CA ILE A 97 -1.45 -18.27 -1.02
C ILE A 97 -2.74 -18.48 -1.82
N ARG A 98 -3.42 -17.41 -2.25
CA ARG A 98 -4.67 -17.52 -3.04
C ARG A 98 -4.42 -18.13 -4.42
N SER A 99 -3.29 -17.84 -5.04
CA SER A 99 -2.94 -18.30 -6.38
C SER A 99 -2.70 -19.82 -6.46
N PHE A 100 -2.34 -20.46 -5.34
CA PHE A 100 -2.15 -21.92 -5.29
C PHE A 100 -3.46 -22.71 -5.37
N GLY A 101 -4.59 -22.07 -5.04
CA GLY A 101 -5.87 -22.75 -4.91
C GLY A 101 -6.12 -23.28 -3.50
N LYS A 102 -7.42 -23.32 -3.12
CA LYS A 102 -7.88 -23.63 -1.76
C LYS A 102 -7.55 -25.05 -1.30
N ASP A 103 -7.27 -25.96 -2.22
CA ASP A 103 -6.89 -27.34 -1.89
C ASP A 103 -5.41 -27.49 -1.54
N ILE A 104 -4.59 -26.44 -1.75
CA ILE A 104 -3.18 -26.38 -1.36
C ILE A 104 -3.00 -25.52 -0.12
N ALA A 105 -3.46 -24.27 -0.16
CA ALA A 105 -3.29 -23.33 0.94
C ALA A 105 -4.45 -22.32 0.98
N HIS A 106 -4.67 -21.73 2.16
CA HIS A 106 -5.66 -20.66 2.33
C HIS A 106 -5.21 -19.66 3.39
N VAL A 107 -5.53 -18.39 3.16
CA VAL A 107 -5.28 -17.32 4.13
C VAL A 107 -6.25 -17.50 5.29
N GLU A 108 -5.73 -17.51 6.52
CA GLU A 108 -6.53 -17.58 7.74
C GLU A 108 -6.78 -16.20 8.31
N ARG A 109 -5.74 -15.37 8.41
CA ARG A 109 -5.83 -14.01 8.97
C ARG A 109 -4.71 -13.10 8.49
N TYR A 110 -5.01 -11.81 8.55
CA TYR A 110 -4.03 -10.73 8.48
C TYR A 110 -3.93 -10.06 9.85
N ALA A 111 -2.70 -9.75 10.27
CA ALA A 111 -2.43 -8.97 11.46
C ALA A 111 -1.61 -7.74 11.07
N PHE A 112 -1.95 -6.59 11.66
CA PHE A 112 -1.22 -5.34 11.44
C PHE A 112 -0.96 -4.66 12.78
N GLY A 113 0.28 -4.24 12.99
CA GLY A 113 0.64 -3.37 14.10
C GLY A 113 0.30 -1.91 13.79
N ALA A 114 0.20 -1.10 14.84
CA ALA A 114 0.10 0.35 14.67
C ALA A 114 1.40 0.86 14.00
N PRO A 115 1.31 1.65 12.91
CA PRO A 115 2.49 2.10 12.19
C PRO A 115 3.29 3.15 12.99
N PRO A 116 4.58 3.32 12.73
CA PRO A 116 5.35 4.44 13.26
C PRO A 116 4.70 5.79 12.87
N PRO A 117 4.69 6.78 13.78
CA PRO A 117 5.30 6.79 15.11
C PRO A 117 4.37 6.29 16.23
N PHE A 118 3.18 5.78 15.89
CA PHE A 118 2.15 5.39 16.85
C PHE A 118 2.31 3.95 17.38
N GLY A 119 3.27 3.20 16.84
CA GLY A 119 3.65 1.86 17.27
C GLY A 119 4.91 1.39 16.55
N TYR A 120 5.29 0.13 16.79
CA TYR A 120 6.47 -0.49 16.18
C TYR A 120 6.25 -0.93 14.72
N GLY A 121 5.02 -0.81 14.20
CA GLY A 121 4.66 -1.28 12.88
C GLY A 121 4.55 -2.80 12.80
N GLY A 122 4.87 -3.34 11.63
CA GLY A 122 4.81 -4.76 11.29
C GLY A 122 3.45 -5.18 10.74
N GLY A 123 3.49 -6.32 10.05
CA GLY A 123 2.33 -7.06 9.61
C GLY A 123 2.64 -8.54 9.59
N GLY A 124 1.61 -9.34 9.34
CA GLY A 124 1.79 -10.77 9.14
C GLY A 124 0.57 -11.41 8.51
N THR A 125 0.85 -12.37 7.64
CA THR A 125 -0.15 -13.21 6.99
C THR A 125 -0.05 -14.62 7.58
N SER A 126 -1.09 -15.06 8.28
CA SER A 126 -1.20 -16.46 8.73
C SER A 126 -2.00 -17.26 7.72
N TYR A 127 -1.56 -18.49 7.44
CA TYR A 127 -2.16 -19.35 6.44
C TYR A 127 -2.06 -20.82 6.83
N GLY A 128 -3.09 -21.57 6.44
CA GLY A 128 -3.15 -23.01 6.56
C GLY A 128 -2.68 -23.67 5.27
N VAL A 129 -2.07 -24.85 5.39
CA VAL A 129 -1.59 -25.67 4.28
C VAL A 129 -2.15 -27.08 4.36
N THR A 130 -2.31 -27.74 3.22
CA THR A 130 -2.68 -29.16 3.14
C THR A 130 -1.47 -30.03 2.82
N GLU A 131 -1.65 -31.36 2.86
CA GLU A 131 -0.63 -32.35 2.48
C GLU A 131 -0.16 -32.22 1.01
N LYS A 132 -0.92 -31.53 0.16
CA LYS A 132 -0.52 -31.23 -1.23
C LYS A 132 0.52 -30.12 -1.34
N SER A 133 0.88 -29.47 -0.24
CA SER A 133 1.84 -28.39 -0.23
C SER A 133 3.27 -28.89 -0.42
N SER A 134 4.06 -28.17 -1.22
CA SER A 134 5.46 -28.48 -1.48
C SER A 134 6.39 -27.43 -0.89
N PRO A 135 7.68 -27.75 -0.65
CA PRO A 135 8.70 -26.76 -0.30
C PRO A 135 8.73 -25.53 -1.22
N ALA A 136 8.45 -25.73 -2.52
CA ALA A 136 8.40 -24.64 -3.49
C ALA A 136 7.25 -23.65 -3.22
N HIS A 137 6.10 -24.11 -2.69
CA HIS A 137 5.01 -23.22 -2.29
C HIS A 137 5.42 -22.33 -1.12
N PHE A 138 6.09 -22.89 -0.12
CA PHE A 138 6.58 -22.12 1.03
C PHE A 138 7.61 -21.07 0.60
N GLN A 139 8.55 -21.45 -0.27
CA GLN A 139 9.56 -20.51 -0.78
C GLN A 139 8.92 -19.40 -1.63
N THR A 140 7.95 -19.74 -2.48
CA THR A 140 7.22 -18.76 -3.29
C THR A 140 6.43 -17.80 -2.40
N CYS A 141 5.77 -18.30 -1.36
CA CYS A 141 5.11 -17.45 -0.35
C CYS A 141 6.12 -16.51 0.30
N ALA A 142 7.26 -17.01 0.78
CA ALA A 142 8.27 -16.20 1.47
C ALA A 142 8.79 -15.04 0.60
N ILE A 143 8.95 -15.26 -0.71
CA ILE A 143 9.42 -14.24 -1.66
C ILE A 143 8.29 -13.25 -2.03
N GLY A 144 7.03 -13.70 -1.99
CA GLY A 144 5.88 -12.94 -2.51
C GLY A 144 5.69 -11.55 -1.87
N GLY A 145 5.98 -11.40 -0.58
CA GLY A 145 5.88 -10.11 0.11
C GLY A 145 6.84 -9.07 -0.48
N VAL A 146 8.10 -9.45 -0.62
CA VAL A 146 9.17 -8.59 -1.16
C VAL A 146 9.00 -8.31 -2.65
N GLU A 147 8.54 -9.29 -3.42
CA GLU A 147 8.19 -9.07 -4.82
C GLU A 147 7.11 -7.99 -4.96
N ALA A 148 6.08 -8.03 -4.10
CA ALA A 148 4.99 -7.07 -4.15
C ALA A 148 5.42 -5.65 -3.81
N THR A 149 6.30 -5.48 -2.82
CA THR A 149 6.86 -4.17 -2.46
C THR A 149 7.87 -3.68 -3.51
N ALA A 150 8.63 -4.58 -4.15
CA ALA A 150 9.49 -4.22 -5.28
C ALA A 150 8.68 -3.68 -6.48
N ILE A 151 7.53 -4.30 -6.79
CA ILE A 151 6.58 -3.81 -7.81
C ILE A 151 6.06 -2.42 -7.42
N MET A 152 5.65 -2.21 -6.16
CA MET A 152 5.18 -0.89 -5.73
C MET A 152 6.27 0.17 -5.78
N ALA A 153 7.50 -0.16 -5.38
CA ALA A 153 8.63 0.75 -5.51
C ALA A 153 8.92 1.12 -6.98
N HIS A 154 8.75 0.16 -7.90
CA HIS A 154 8.84 0.40 -9.34
C HIS A 154 7.73 1.34 -9.81
N ASP A 155 6.48 1.10 -9.42
CA ASP A 155 5.34 1.91 -9.89
C ASP A 155 5.41 3.35 -9.38
N VAL A 156 5.89 3.59 -8.15
CA VAL A 156 6.16 4.95 -7.67
C VAL A 156 7.21 5.65 -8.55
N ARG A 157 8.30 4.96 -8.91
CA ARG A 157 9.33 5.52 -9.80
C ARG A 157 8.76 5.81 -11.18
N MET A 158 7.97 4.90 -11.75
CA MET A 158 7.35 5.10 -13.04
C MET A 158 6.39 6.29 -13.01
N LYS A 159 5.60 6.45 -11.95
CA LYS A 159 4.75 7.64 -11.74
C LYS A 159 5.56 8.93 -11.73
N TRP A 160 6.73 8.97 -11.09
CA TRP A 160 7.59 10.16 -11.09
C TRP A 160 8.18 10.45 -12.47
N LEU A 161 8.61 9.41 -13.19
CA LEU A 161 9.13 9.54 -14.55
C LEU A 161 8.06 10.03 -15.53
N THR A 162 6.86 9.46 -15.49
CA THR A 162 5.77 9.84 -16.41
C THR A 162 5.22 11.23 -16.12
N SER A 163 5.23 11.67 -14.86
CA SER A 163 4.82 13.03 -14.47
C SER A 163 5.96 14.06 -14.51
N ASN A 164 7.17 13.63 -14.86
CA ASN A 164 8.40 14.45 -14.83
C ASN A 164 8.59 15.23 -13.52
N THR A 165 8.10 14.69 -12.40
CA THR A 165 8.06 15.36 -11.10
C THR A 165 8.21 14.34 -9.98
N VAL A 166 9.14 14.58 -9.06
CA VAL A 166 9.26 13.79 -7.83
C VAL A 166 8.37 14.39 -6.75
N GLN A 167 7.40 13.61 -6.29
CA GLN A 167 6.49 14.04 -5.22
C GLN A 167 7.06 13.67 -3.85
N ALA A 168 7.47 14.68 -3.08
CA ALA A 168 8.12 14.47 -1.78
C ALA A 168 7.29 13.65 -0.77
N LYS A 169 5.96 13.69 -0.90
CA LYS A 169 5.02 12.92 -0.06
C LYS A 169 5.02 11.42 -0.39
N ASP A 170 5.42 11.05 -1.60
CA ASP A 170 5.53 9.66 -2.06
C ASP A 170 6.91 9.06 -1.71
N ASN A 171 7.88 9.89 -1.31
CA ASN A 171 9.25 9.44 -1.03
C ASN A 171 9.31 8.37 0.06
N LEU A 172 8.53 8.52 1.14
CA LEU A 172 8.51 7.51 2.21
C LEU A 172 7.96 6.17 1.71
N LEU A 173 6.95 6.20 0.84
CA LEU A 173 6.40 4.99 0.24
C LEU A 173 7.43 4.30 -0.67
N GLN A 174 8.14 5.06 -1.49
CA GLN A 174 9.23 4.52 -2.31
C GLN A 174 10.35 3.92 -1.45
N LEU A 175 10.77 4.64 -0.40
CA LEU A 175 11.86 4.22 0.47
C LEU A 175 11.51 2.95 1.23
N PHE A 176 10.34 2.88 1.86
CA PHE A 176 9.92 1.67 2.58
C PHE A 176 9.76 0.47 1.66
N SER A 177 9.12 0.66 0.51
CA SER A 177 8.89 -0.42 -0.44
C SER A 177 10.21 -0.94 -1.05
N HIS A 178 11.20 -0.07 -1.23
CA HIS A 178 12.53 -0.49 -1.67
C HIS A 178 13.35 -1.13 -0.54
N HIS A 179 13.30 -0.56 0.67
CA HIS A 179 14.03 -1.06 1.84
C HIS A 179 13.56 -2.45 2.26
N ASP A 180 12.30 -2.78 2.04
CA ASP A 180 11.76 -4.11 2.28
C ASP A 180 12.56 -5.19 1.53
N LEU A 181 13.00 -4.94 0.29
CA LEU A 181 13.91 -5.85 -0.43
C LEU A 181 15.25 -6.02 0.28
N SER A 182 15.81 -4.94 0.83
CA SER A 182 17.09 -5.01 1.56
C SER A 182 17.00 -5.86 2.82
N ASN A 183 15.86 -5.88 3.51
CA ASN A 183 15.69 -6.65 4.75
C ASN A 183 15.63 -8.17 4.53
N TYR A 184 15.45 -8.62 3.29
CA TYR A 184 15.38 -10.04 2.95
C TYR A 184 16.53 -10.51 2.04
N ALA A 185 17.35 -9.58 1.54
CA ALA A 185 18.53 -9.88 0.72
C ALA A 185 19.84 -9.94 1.52
N PHE A 186 19.85 -9.40 2.75
CA PHE A 186 20.99 -9.33 3.66
C PHE A 186 20.58 -9.77 5.06
#